data_AF-A0A1H7B6W5-F1
#
_entry.id   AF-A0A1H7B6W5-F1
#
_cell.length_a   1.000
_cell.length_b   1.000
_cell.length_c   1.000
_cell.angle_alpha   90.00
_cell.angle_beta   90.00
_cell.angle_gamma   90.00
#
_symmetry.space_group_name_H-M   'P 1'
#
loop_
_entity.id
_entity.type
_entity.pdbx_description
1 polymer ?
#
loop_
_entity_poly.entity_id
_entity_poly.type
_entity_poly.pdbx_seq_one_letter_code
_entity_poly.pdbx_strand_id
1 'polypeptide(L)'
;PLFLTYQTAATWTRDENNLGVGMAQWKASKERKNLFLVAPSYPVTDKGGHLDANGSRWMGWQFAKVATWSSVHRRRWRPVEPVKVEQVGKAIYIAYHVPYPPLRFADIYVANAATIYADKGFRVQDDSGYLTISAVEIVSPHVVKITLASEPTGTAYVWYADKTVHSGGGNLCDSDPTVTDDLYQYLPDSGMYAGANIAALVDKPYPLANFSIAFRLPAGFTE
;
A
#
# COMPACT_ATOMS: atom_id res chain seq x y z
N PRO A 1 -10.89 24.32 0.87
CA PRO A 1 -11.33 23.16 0.05
C PRO A 1 -10.65 21.88 0.55
N LEU A 2 -11.41 20.78 0.69
CA LEU A 2 -10.88 19.44 0.95
C LEU A 2 -10.42 18.83 -0.37
N PHE A 3 -9.15 18.45 -0.48
CA PHE A 3 -8.64 17.68 -1.61
C PHE A 3 -8.34 16.25 -1.16
N LEU A 4 -9.02 15.29 -1.78
CA LEU A 4 -8.77 13.86 -1.59
C LEU A 4 -8.09 13.33 -2.85
N THR A 5 -6.96 12.65 -2.68
CA THR A 5 -6.25 11.96 -3.77
C THR A 5 -5.85 10.57 -3.31
N TYR A 6 -5.51 9.69 -4.24
CA TYR A 6 -4.89 8.40 -3.95
C TYR A 6 -3.43 8.40 -4.40
N GLN A 7 -2.64 7.43 -3.94
CA GLN A 7 -1.29 7.22 -4.43
C GLN A 7 -1.36 6.33 -5.66
N THR A 8 -0.89 6.84 -6.79
CA THR A 8 -0.90 6.09 -8.05
C THR A 8 0.09 4.95 -7.96
N ALA A 9 -0.38 3.74 -8.26
CA ALA A 9 0.39 2.52 -8.12
C ALA A 9 0.30 1.66 -9.40
N ALA A 10 0.57 0.36 -9.29
CA ALA A 10 0.46 -0.59 -10.41
C ALA A 10 1.36 -0.22 -11.61
N THR A 11 0.83 -0.26 -12.84
CA THR A 11 1.52 0.09 -14.10
C THR A 11 2.12 1.48 -14.13
N TRP A 12 1.71 2.40 -13.26
CA TRP A 12 2.24 3.77 -13.22
C TRP A 12 3.43 3.95 -12.28
N THR A 13 3.80 2.90 -11.55
CA THR A 13 5.00 2.87 -10.71
C THR A 13 6.25 2.87 -11.57
N ARG A 14 7.28 3.66 -11.20
CA ARG A 14 8.53 3.81 -11.95
C ARG A 14 9.73 3.67 -11.01
N ASP A 15 10.45 2.56 -11.13
CA ASP A 15 11.62 2.26 -10.31
C ASP A 15 12.81 3.13 -10.69
N GLU A 16 13.00 3.40 -11.99
CA GLU A 16 14.04 4.28 -12.54
C GLU A 16 14.03 5.70 -11.95
N ASN A 17 12.86 6.14 -11.47
CA ASN A 17 12.65 7.45 -10.85
C ASN A 17 12.44 7.34 -9.34
N ASN A 18 12.90 6.25 -8.70
CA ASN A 18 12.82 6.05 -7.26
C ASN A 18 11.39 6.20 -6.70
N LEU A 19 10.38 5.69 -7.42
CA LEU A 19 8.96 5.82 -7.10
C LEU A 19 8.48 7.30 -7.04
N GLY A 20 9.12 8.17 -7.83
CA GLY A 20 9.01 9.63 -7.70
C GLY A 20 7.60 10.20 -7.67
N VAL A 21 6.66 9.68 -8.46
CA VAL A 21 5.25 10.16 -8.44
C VAL A 21 4.58 9.81 -7.12
N GLY A 22 4.68 8.55 -6.66
CA GLY A 22 4.10 8.11 -5.40
C GLY A 22 4.71 8.82 -4.20
N MET A 23 6.03 9.02 -4.21
CA MET A 23 6.75 9.79 -3.20
C MET A 23 6.33 11.27 -3.20
N ALA A 24 6.12 11.88 -4.36
CA ALA A 24 5.64 13.27 -4.47
C ALA A 24 4.20 13.43 -3.97
N GLN A 25 3.31 12.48 -4.28
CA GLN A 25 1.94 12.46 -3.76
C GLN A 25 1.92 12.34 -2.23
N TRP A 26 2.79 11.47 -1.68
CA TRP A 26 2.95 11.34 -0.25
C TRP A 26 3.46 12.64 0.38
N LYS A 27 4.59 13.17 -0.08
CA LYS A 27 5.17 14.44 0.38
C LYS A 27 4.15 15.59 0.34
N ALA A 28 3.42 15.73 -0.76
CA ALA A 28 2.41 16.78 -0.92
C ALA A 28 1.32 16.71 0.16
N SER A 29 0.89 15.51 0.56
CA SER A 29 -0.11 15.32 1.63
C SER A 29 0.41 15.68 3.04
N LYS A 30 1.74 15.66 3.22
CA LYS A 30 2.40 16.10 4.45
C LYS A 30 2.46 17.62 4.53
N GLU A 31 2.90 18.26 3.44
CA GLU A 31 3.13 19.70 3.36
C GLU A 31 1.84 20.51 3.26
N ARG A 32 0.78 19.96 2.64
CA ARG A 32 -0.48 20.67 2.44
C ARG A 32 -1.55 20.18 3.40
N LYS A 33 -1.93 21.04 4.36
CA LYS A 33 -2.95 20.73 5.39
C LYS A 33 -4.33 20.34 4.82
N ASN A 34 -4.63 20.69 3.58
CA ASN A 34 -5.91 20.45 2.94
C ASN A 34 -5.89 19.36 1.85
N LEU A 35 -4.76 18.67 1.67
CA LEU A 35 -4.59 17.54 0.76
C LEU A 35 -4.42 16.25 1.56
N PHE A 36 -5.29 15.28 1.33
CA PHE A 36 -5.30 14.01 2.03
C PHE A 36 -5.04 12.88 1.04
N LEU A 37 -3.99 12.10 1.31
CA LEU A 37 -3.71 10.87 0.60
C LEU A 37 -4.56 9.75 1.19
N VAL A 38 -5.57 9.31 0.46
CA VAL A 38 -6.60 8.38 0.92
C VAL A 38 -6.01 6.98 1.15
N ALA A 39 -5.40 6.41 0.11
CA ALA A 39 -4.80 5.08 0.10
C ALA A 39 -3.98 4.92 -1.19
N PRO A 40 -3.09 3.90 -1.29
CA PRO A 40 -2.59 3.45 -2.59
C PRO A 40 -3.69 2.78 -3.41
N SER A 41 -3.58 2.80 -4.74
CA SER A 41 -4.58 2.17 -5.63
C SER A 41 -4.35 0.68 -5.90
N TYR A 42 -3.20 0.11 -5.52
CA TYR A 42 -2.84 -1.28 -5.81
C TYR A 42 -3.63 -2.37 -5.05
N PRO A 43 -4.26 -2.15 -3.87
CA PRO A 43 -4.85 -3.26 -3.13
C PRO A 43 -6.05 -3.92 -3.81
N VAL A 44 -6.70 -3.18 -4.71
CA VAL A 44 -7.98 -3.55 -5.33
C VAL A 44 -7.79 -4.07 -6.75
N THR A 45 -8.83 -4.68 -7.33
CA THR A 45 -8.75 -5.25 -8.69
C THR A 45 -8.52 -4.19 -9.77
N ASP A 46 -7.79 -4.59 -10.81
CA ASP A 46 -7.46 -3.72 -11.94
C ASP A 46 -7.53 -4.45 -13.28
N LYS A 47 -7.44 -3.68 -14.36
CA LYS A 47 -7.37 -4.15 -15.75
C LYS A 47 -6.10 -3.63 -16.45
N GLY A 48 -4.94 -3.84 -15.82
CA GLY A 48 -3.65 -3.51 -16.40
C GLY A 48 -3.21 -2.06 -16.22
N GLY A 49 -3.44 -1.49 -15.03
CA GLY A 49 -3.06 -0.12 -14.68
C GLY A 49 -4.22 0.87 -14.57
N HIS A 50 -5.41 0.49 -15.03
CA HIS A 50 -6.66 1.18 -14.68
C HIS A 50 -7.48 0.28 -13.78
N LEU A 51 -8.17 0.86 -12.79
CA LEU A 51 -9.11 0.09 -11.99
C LEU A 51 -10.22 -0.48 -12.87
N ASP A 52 -10.62 -1.71 -12.59
CA ASP A 52 -11.83 -2.29 -13.18
C ASP A 52 -13.07 -1.78 -12.44
N ALA A 53 -14.26 -2.25 -12.82
CA ALA A 53 -15.50 -1.81 -12.20
C ALA A 53 -15.50 -2.11 -10.69
N ASN A 54 -14.99 -3.27 -10.30
CA ASN A 54 -14.96 -3.71 -8.92
C ASN A 54 -13.99 -2.88 -8.07
N GLY A 55 -12.75 -2.72 -8.54
CA GLY A 55 -11.72 -1.94 -7.87
C GLY A 55 -12.09 -0.46 -7.77
N SER A 56 -12.79 0.08 -8.78
CA SER A 56 -13.30 1.45 -8.74
C SER A 56 -14.35 1.65 -7.64
N ARG A 57 -15.29 0.70 -7.48
CA ARG A 57 -16.29 0.75 -6.40
C ARG A 57 -15.63 0.65 -5.03
N TRP A 58 -14.73 -0.31 -4.87
CA TRP A 58 -14.00 -0.51 -3.63
C TRP A 58 -13.20 0.75 -3.25
N MET A 59 -12.43 1.31 -4.20
CA MET A 59 -11.69 2.54 -3.95
C MET A 59 -12.62 3.72 -3.66
N GLY A 60 -13.78 3.80 -4.32
CA GLY A 60 -14.82 4.79 -4.01
C GLY A 60 -15.27 4.75 -2.55
N TRP A 61 -15.48 3.56 -2.00
CA TRP A 61 -15.80 3.38 -0.58
C TRP A 61 -14.65 3.78 0.35
N GLN A 62 -13.40 3.50 -0.03
CA GLN A 62 -12.23 3.97 0.71
C GLN A 62 -12.16 5.51 0.75
N PHE A 63 -12.46 6.17 -0.38
CA PHE A 63 -12.59 7.63 -0.45
C PHE A 63 -13.72 8.15 0.45
N ALA A 64 -14.90 7.52 0.42
CA ALA A 64 -16.04 7.92 1.25
C ALA A 64 -15.73 7.81 2.75
N LYS A 65 -15.04 6.73 3.16
CA LYS A 65 -14.55 6.54 4.54
C LYS A 65 -13.65 7.69 4.97
N VAL A 66 -12.64 8.02 4.15
CA VAL A 66 -11.68 9.10 4.47
C VAL A 66 -12.33 10.48 4.40
N ALA A 67 -13.27 10.72 3.49
CA ALA A 67 -14.04 11.95 3.41
C ALA A 67 -14.85 12.18 4.69
N THR A 68 -15.51 11.13 5.18
CA THR A 68 -16.29 11.14 6.44
C THR A 68 -15.38 11.38 7.63
N TRP A 69 -14.26 10.65 7.72
CA TRP A 69 -13.24 10.85 8.75
C TRP A 69 -12.74 12.30 8.81
N SER A 70 -12.42 12.87 7.65
CA SER A 70 -11.80 14.18 7.54
C SER A 70 -12.80 15.32 7.73
N SER A 71 -14.02 15.19 7.19
CA SER A 71 -14.99 16.29 7.15
C SER A 71 -16.03 16.22 8.25
N VAL A 72 -16.56 15.04 8.53
CA VAL A 72 -17.60 14.85 9.55
C VAL A 72 -16.97 14.74 10.93
N HIS A 73 -15.97 13.86 11.08
CA HIS A 73 -15.28 13.69 12.35
C HIS A 73 -14.19 14.72 12.61
N ARG A 74 -13.88 15.57 11.62
CA ARG A 74 -12.85 16.64 11.69
C ARG A 74 -11.49 16.13 12.17
N ARG A 75 -11.15 14.88 11.83
CA ARG A 75 -9.88 14.25 12.17
C ARG A 75 -8.95 14.28 10.98
N ARG A 76 -7.67 14.59 11.20
CA ARG A 76 -6.69 14.47 10.11
C ARG A 76 -6.58 13.00 9.69
N TRP A 77 -6.58 12.76 8.39
CA TRP A 77 -6.30 11.45 7.81
C TRP A 77 -4.83 11.32 7.41
N ARG A 78 -4.29 10.13 7.63
CA ARG A 78 -3.02 9.61 7.08
C ARG A 78 -3.26 8.12 6.78
N PRO A 79 -2.78 7.59 5.64
CA PRO A 79 -2.83 6.14 5.39
C PRO A 79 -1.78 5.43 6.26
N VAL A 80 -1.66 4.10 6.13
CA VAL A 80 -0.48 3.41 6.67
C VAL A 80 0.74 3.95 5.93
N GLU A 81 1.70 4.48 6.68
CA GLU A 81 2.90 5.12 6.10
C GLU A 81 4.08 5.01 7.05
N PRO A 82 5.31 4.81 6.55
CA PRO A 82 6.49 4.72 7.38
C PRO A 82 6.79 6.08 8.05
N VAL A 83 7.22 6.04 9.30
CA VAL A 83 7.61 7.23 10.09
C VAL A 83 9.06 7.19 10.53
N LYS A 84 9.67 5.99 10.58
CA LYS A 84 11.08 5.80 10.90
C LYS A 84 11.60 4.52 10.27
N VAL A 85 12.84 4.54 9.79
CA VAL A 85 13.57 3.36 9.32
C VAL A 85 14.90 3.29 10.05
N GLU A 86 15.17 2.18 10.73
CA GLU A 86 16.40 1.98 11.50
C GLU A 86 17.04 0.65 11.13
N GLN A 87 18.35 0.66 10.88
CA GLN A 87 19.12 -0.55 10.60
C GLN A 87 19.99 -0.90 11.81
N VAL A 88 19.98 -2.19 12.17
CA VAL A 88 20.88 -2.77 13.18
C VAL A 88 21.46 -4.06 12.60
N GLY A 89 22.72 -4.00 12.17
CA GLY A 89 23.37 -5.10 11.46
C GLY A 89 22.58 -5.48 10.20
N LYS A 90 22.16 -6.75 10.13
CA LYS A 90 21.34 -7.32 9.03
C LYS A 90 19.85 -7.03 9.14
N ALA A 91 19.38 -6.43 10.23
CA ALA A 91 17.97 -6.17 10.46
C ALA A 91 17.62 -4.71 10.14
N ILE A 92 16.52 -4.49 9.44
CA ILE A 92 15.93 -3.17 9.23
C ILE A 92 14.55 -3.15 9.88
N TYR A 93 14.32 -2.19 10.77
CA TYR A 93 13.06 -1.94 11.45
C TYR A 93 12.39 -0.72 10.85
N ILE A 94 11.13 -0.86 10.48
CA ILE A 94 10.33 0.20 9.90
C ILE A 94 9.14 0.43 10.82
N ALA A 95 9.11 1.58 11.48
CA ALA A 95 7.97 2.02 12.26
C ALA A 95 6.97 2.72 11.33
N TYR A 96 5.68 2.48 11.57
CA TYR A 96 4.59 3.01 10.78
C TYR A 96 3.63 3.87 11.62
N HIS A 97 3.07 4.89 10.97
CA HIS A 97 1.76 5.39 11.36
C HIS A 97 0.71 4.35 10.95
N VAL A 98 -0.13 3.94 11.89
CA VAL A 98 -1.13 2.89 11.68
C VAL A 98 -2.48 3.43 12.14
N PRO A 99 -3.39 3.79 11.23
CA PRO A 99 -4.68 4.39 11.60
C PRO A 99 -5.52 3.49 12.51
N TYR A 100 -5.47 2.17 12.25
CA TYR A 100 -6.15 1.16 13.06
C TYR A 100 -5.19 -0.01 13.41
N PRO A 101 -4.39 0.09 14.48
CA PRO A 101 -3.46 -0.97 14.85
C PRO A 101 -4.19 -2.26 15.27
N PRO A 102 -3.56 -3.45 15.14
CA PRO A 102 -2.18 -3.66 14.70
C PRO A 102 -1.99 -3.67 13.17
N LEU A 103 -0.75 -3.58 12.72
CA LEU A 103 -0.37 -4.00 11.37
C LEU A 103 -0.69 -5.48 11.14
N ARG A 104 -1.00 -5.83 9.89
CA ARG A 104 -1.14 -7.21 9.41
C ARG A 104 -0.77 -7.30 7.93
N PHE A 105 -0.50 -8.52 7.47
CA PHE A 105 -0.42 -8.80 6.04
C PHE A 105 -1.79 -9.22 5.49
N ALA A 106 -2.11 -8.76 4.29
CA ALA A 106 -3.33 -9.11 3.57
C ALA A 106 -3.05 -9.27 2.08
N ASP A 107 -3.85 -10.10 1.43
CA ASP A 107 -3.82 -10.24 -0.02
C ASP A 107 -4.17 -8.91 -0.70
N ILE A 108 -3.54 -8.67 -1.84
CA ILE A 108 -3.89 -7.61 -2.78
C ILE A 108 -4.34 -8.23 -4.08
N TYR A 109 -4.77 -7.43 -5.05
CA TYR A 109 -5.08 -7.90 -6.38
C TYR A 109 -4.08 -7.37 -7.42
N VAL A 110 -3.43 -8.29 -8.14
CA VAL A 110 -2.68 -7.96 -9.36
C VAL A 110 -3.60 -8.32 -10.53
N ALA A 111 -4.10 -7.30 -11.22
CA ALA A 111 -5.30 -7.44 -12.05
C ALA A 111 -6.46 -8.07 -11.26
N ASN A 112 -6.80 -9.31 -11.54
CA ASN A 112 -7.89 -10.04 -10.89
C ASN A 112 -7.42 -11.22 -10.03
N ALA A 113 -6.10 -11.38 -9.86
CA ALA A 113 -5.52 -12.45 -9.06
C ALA A 113 -5.16 -11.95 -7.66
N ALA A 114 -5.76 -12.58 -6.64
CA ALA A 114 -5.33 -12.40 -5.26
C ALA A 114 -3.86 -12.81 -5.11
N THR A 115 -3.04 -11.92 -4.55
CA THR A 115 -1.59 -12.03 -4.55
C THR A 115 -1.02 -11.71 -3.18
N ILE A 116 -0.15 -12.58 -2.69
CA ILE A 116 0.74 -12.34 -1.55
C ILE A 116 2.19 -12.56 -1.98
N TYR A 117 3.02 -11.54 -1.84
CA TYR A 117 4.44 -11.64 -2.15
C TYR A 117 5.20 -12.34 -1.03
N ALA A 118 6.30 -13.04 -1.38
CA ALA A 118 7.12 -13.75 -0.40
C ALA A 118 7.69 -12.80 0.66
N ASP A 119 8.24 -11.66 0.20
CA ASP A 119 8.77 -10.54 0.98
C ASP A 119 7.71 -9.46 1.29
N LYS A 120 6.41 -9.74 1.04
CA LYS A 120 5.28 -8.85 1.34
C LYS A 120 5.32 -7.49 0.62
N GLY A 121 6.08 -7.37 -0.47
CA GLY A 121 6.20 -6.14 -1.26
C GLY A 121 7.42 -5.30 -0.91
N PHE A 122 8.36 -5.83 -0.11
CA PHE A 122 9.59 -5.15 0.26
C PHE A 122 10.76 -5.55 -0.62
N ARG A 123 11.62 -4.58 -0.93
CA ARG A 123 12.92 -4.81 -1.56
C ARG A 123 13.95 -3.92 -0.88
N VAL A 124 15.18 -4.39 -0.72
CA VAL A 124 16.26 -3.59 -0.12
C VAL A 124 17.41 -3.49 -1.10
N GLN A 125 17.98 -2.29 -1.21
CA GLN A 125 19.13 -2.00 -2.06
C GLN A 125 20.18 -1.26 -1.25
N ASP A 126 21.46 -1.55 -1.45
CA ASP A 126 22.56 -0.66 -1.06
C ASP A 126 23.40 -0.29 -2.29
N ASP A 127 24.57 0.32 -2.06
CA ASP A 127 25.46 0.75 -3.15
C ASP A 127 26.00 -0.42 -3.99
N SER A 128 25.97 -1.65 -3.47
CA SER A 128 26.38 -2.87 -4.18
C SER A 128 25.27 -3.50 -5.02
N GLY A 129 24.01 -3.11 -4.81
CA GLY A 129 22.85 -3.61 -5.54
C GLY A 129 21.73 -4.07 -4.62
N TYR A 130 20.84 -4.92 -5.14
CA TYR A 130 19.72 -5.47 -4.37
C TYR A 130 20.18 -6.57 -3.42
N LEU A 131 19.75 -6.47 -2.16
CA LEU A 131 20.07 -7.40 -1.10
C LEU A 131 18.98 -8.46 -0.95
N THR A 132 19.38 -9.70 -0.64
CA THR A 132 18.44 -10.79 -0.39
C THR A 132 17.75 -10.61 0.97
N ILE A 133 16.42 -10.55 0.96
CA ILE A 133 15.59 -10.59 2.16
C ILE A 133 15.39 -12.05 2.58
N SER A 134 15.76 -12.37 3.81
CA SER A 134 15.55 -13.69 4.42
C SER A 134 14.20 -13.81 5.13
N ALA A 135 13.69 -12.71 5.69
CA ALA A 135 12.38 -12.69 6.36
C ALA A 135 11.79 -11.28 6.43
N VAL A 136 10.46 -11.21 6.46
CA VAL A 136 9.69 -10.00 6.75
C VAL A 136 8.63 -10.34 7.79
N GLU A 137 8.69 -9.65 8.93
CA GLU A 137 7.91 -9.97 10.12
C GLU A 137 7.29 -8.71 10.72
N ILE A 138 6.07 -8.81 11.26
CA ILE A 138 5.49 -7.76 12.10
C ILE A 138 5.90 -8.06 13.53
N VAL A 139 6.78 -7.24 14.09
CA VAL A 139 7.39 -7.47 15.43
C VAL A 139 6.75 -6.62 16.52
N SER A 140 5.86 -5.70 16.14
CA SER A 140 4.96 -4.99 17.06
C SER A 140 3.74 -4.48 16.29
N PRO A 141 2.68 -3.98 16.95
CA PRO A 141 1.51 -3.41 16.28
C PRO A 141 1.82 -2.30 15.26
N HIS A 142 3.02 -1.71 15.30
CA HIS A 142 3.44 -0.59 14.44
C HIS A 142 4.78 -0.81 13.73
N VAL A 143 5.44 -1.96 13.88
CA VAL A 143 6.80 -2.17 13.37
C VAL A 143 6.90 -3.43 12.53
N VAL A 144 7.42 -3.26 11.31
CA VAL A 144 7.89 -4.35 10.46
C VAL A 144 9.40 -4.49 10.62
N LYS A 145 9.88 -5.72 10.74
CA LYS A 145 11.30 -6.09 10.69
C LYS A 145 11.57 -6.82 9.37
N ILE A 146 12.58 -6.36 8.65
CA ILE A 146 13.16 -7.04 7.50
C ILE A 146 14.51 -7.61 7.95
N THR A 147 14.71 -8.91 7.75
CA THR A 147 16.01 -9.55 7.99
C THR A 147 16.69 -9.85 6.67
N LEU A 148 17.92 -9.39 6.48
CA LEU A 148 18.72 -9.59 5.28
C LEU A 148 19.68 -10.78 5.42
N ALA A 149 20.05 -11.40 4.30
CA ALA A 149 21.02 -12.50 4.29
C ALA A 149 22.44 -12.03 4.70
N SER A 150 22.81 -10.82 4.29
CA SER A 150 24.06 -10.15 4.59
C SER A 150 23.82 -8.74 5.10
N GLU A 151 24.80 -8.19 5.82
CA GLU A 151 24.73 -6.80 6.27
C GLU A 151 24.95 -5.87 5.07
N PRO A 152 24.17 -4.77 4.94
CA PRO A 152 24.43 -3.73 3.96
C PRO A 152 25.84 -3.17 4.08
N THR A 153 26.50 -2.95 2.96
CA THR A 153 27.87 -2.42 2.88
C THR A 153 27.92 -0.90 2.78
N GLY A 154 26.78 -0.28 2.49
CA GLY A 154 26.57 1.16 2.40
C GLY A 154 25.23 1.58 2.98
N THR A 155 24.71 2.73 2.56
CA THR A 155 23.37 3.17 3.00
C THR A 155 22.31 2.28 2.36
N ALA A 156 21.62 1.48 3.16
CA ALA A 156 20.49 0.70 2.68
C ALA A 156 19.29 1.60 2.36
N TYR A 157 18.60 1.33 1.26
CA TYR A 157 17.32 1.91 0.89
C TYR A 157 16.27 0.81 0.89
N VAL A 158 15.24 1.01 1.70
CA VAL A 158 14.04 0.17 1.68
C VAL A 158 13.09 0.71 0.63
N TRP A 159 12.69 -0.19 -0.27
CA TRP A 159 11.62 0.00 -1.22
C TRP A 159 10.40 -0.80 -0.74
N TYR A 160 9.23 -0.21 -0.89
CA TYR A 160 7.97 -0.91 -0.70
C TYR A 160 7.04 -0.61 -1.88
N ALA A 161 6.44 -1.67 -2.43
CA ALA A 161 5.61 -1.63 -3.62
C ALA A 161 6.31 -1.09 -4.88
N ASP A 162 7.50 -1.62 -5.17
CA ASP A 162 8.22 -1.33 -6.42
C ASP A 162 7.56 -1.97 -7.66
N LYS A 163 7.88 -1.46 -8.84
CA LYS A 163 7.31 -1.94 -10.10
C LYS A 163 7.90 -3.27 -10.53
N THR A 164 9.23 -3.42 -10.49
CA THR A 164 9.91 -4.54 -11.16
C THR A 164 9.59 -5.89 -10.52
N VAL A 165 9.55 -5.97 -9.20
CA VAL A 165 9.33 -7.24 -8.47
C VAL A 165 7.88 -7.36 -8.04
N HIS A 166 7.29 -6.25 -7.58
CA HIS A 166 5.97 -6.26 -6.94
C HIS A 166 4.87 -5.60 -7.75
N SER A 167 5.12 -5.31 -9.04
CA SER A 167 4.14 -4.70 -9.94
C SER A 167 3.54 -3.38 -9.44
N GLY A 168 4.12 -2.72 -8.44
CA GLY A 168 3.60 -1.53 -7.78
C GLY A 168 2.68 -1.81 -6.58
N GLY A 169 2.75 -2.99 -5.96
CA GLY A 169 1.90 -3.36 -4.82
C GLY A 169 2.64 -3.97 -3.63
N GLY A 170 1.97 -4.06 -2.47
CA GLY A 170 2.53 -4.67 -1.27
C GLY A 170 1.46 -5.09 -0.26
N ASN A 171 1.77 -6.05 0.59
CA ASN A 171 0.76 -6.74 1.40
C ASN A 171 0.53 -6.16 2.80
N LEU A 172 1.20 -5.07 3.18
CA LEU A 172 1.06 -4.47 4.50
C LEU A 172 -0.17 -3.55 4.58
N CYS A 173 -1.02 -3.80 5.56
CA CYS A 173 -2.15 -2.95 5.92
C CYS A 173 -2.33 -2.91 7.44
N ASP A 174 -3.29 -2.10 7.89
CA ASP A 174 -3.75 -2.11 9.26
C ASP A 174 -4.91 -3.10 9.49
N SER A 175 -5.42 -3.15 10.73
CA SER A 175 -6.47 -4.11 11.13
C SER A 175 -7.85 -3.48 11.20
N ASP A 176 -8.11 -2.41 10.44
CA ASP A 176 -9.44 -1.78 10.38
C ASP A 176 -10.49 -2.83 9.97
N PRO A 177 -11.47 -3.15 10.84
CA PRO A 177 -12.45 -4.21 10.60
C PRO A 177 -13.60 -3.74 9.70
N THR A 178 -13.61 -2.46 9.29
CA THR A 178 -14.70 -1.89 8.50
C THR A 178 -14.86 -2.66 7.20
N VAL A 179 -16.10 -3.07 6.94
CA VAL A 179 -16.55 -3.60 5.65
C VAL A 179 -17.72 -2.76 5.14
N THR A 180 -17.95 -2.76 3.83
CA THR A 180 -19.10 -2.06 3.24
C THR A 180 -20.39 -2.85 3.40
N ASP A 181 -21.54 -2.18 3.44
CA ASP A 181 -22.85 -2.85 3.27
C ASP A 181 -23.11 -3.22 1.81
N ASP A 182 -22.48 -2.51 0.88
CA ASP A 182 -22.54 -2.77 -0.55
C ASP A 182 -21.76 -4.04 -0.90
N LEU A 183 -22.33 -4.87 -1.77
CA LEU A 183 -21.78 -6.15 -2.19
C LEU A 183 -21.29 -6.06 -3.64
N TYR A 184 -20.16 -6.69 -3.94
CA TYR A 184 -19.73 -6.78 -5.34
C TYR A 184 -20.67 -7.70 -6.13
N GLN A 185 -21.26 -7.16 -7.20
CA GLN A 185 -22.04 -7.93 -8.15
C GLN A 185 -21.26 -8.08 -9.45
N TYR A 186 -21.08 -9.33 -9.89
CA TYR A 186 -20.63 -9.61 -11.25
C TYR A 186 -21.83 -9.67 -12.18
N LEU A 187 -21.86 -8.75 -13.15
CA LEU A 187 -22.91 -8.66 -14.14
C LEU A 187 -22.35 -9.12 -15.51
N PRO A 188 -22.60 -10.38 -15.93
CA PRO A 188 -22.24 -10.78 -17.28
C PRO A 188 -22.97 -9.86 -18.27
N ASP A 189 -22.30 -9.54 -19.38
CA ASP A 189 -22.81 -8.70 -20.48
C ASP A 189 -22.96 -7.19 -20.18
N SER A 190 -22.58 -6.72 -18.99
CA SER A 190 -22.56 -5.27 -18.68
C SER A 190 -21.26 -4.56 -19.07
N GLY A 191 -20.39 -5.23 -19.85
CA GLY A 191 -19.01 -4.80 -20.11
C GLY A 191 -17.99 -5.22 -19.03
N MET A 192 -18.41 -5.96 -18.00
CA MET A 192 -17.48 -6.65 -17.10
C MET A 192 -16.88 -7.86 -17.83
N TYR A 193 -15.55 -7.91 -17.89
CA TYR A 193 -14.84 -9.01 -18.53
C TYR A 193 -14.87 -10.27 -17.65
N ALA A 194 -14.72 -11.45 -18.24
CA ALA A 194 -14.89 -12.74 -17.55
C ALA A 194 -14.00 -12.89 -16.30
N GLY A 195 -12.75 -12.39 -16.36
CA GLY A 195 -11.82 -12.40 -15.22
C GLY A 195 -12.27 -11.57 -14.01
N ALA A 196 -13.24 -10.67 -14.15
CA ALA A 196 -13.82 -9.92 -13.04
C ALA A 196 -14.80 -10.76 -12.20
N ASN A 197 -15.20 -11.95 -12.67
CA ASN A 197 -16.00 -12.90 -11.90
C ASN A 197 -15.12 -13.66 -10.89
N ILE A 198 -14.72 -12.96 -9.83
CA ILE A 198 -13.86 -13.50 -8.78
C ILE A 198 -14.76 -14.08 -7.69
N ALA A 199 -14.82 -15.41 -7.59
CA ALA A 199 -15.70 -16.10 -6.63
C ALA A 199 -15.48 -15.67 -5.17
N ALA A 200 -14.26 -15.27 -4.80
CA ALA A 200 -13.95 -14.76 -3.46
C ALA A 200 -14.52 -13.36 -3.17
N LEU A 201 -14.94 -12.62 -4.21
CA LEU A 201 -15.45 -11.25 -4.09
C LEU A 201 -16.95 -11.14 -4.45
N VAL A 202 -17.47 -11.98 -5.34
CA VAL A 202 -18.89 -11.92 -5.73
C VAL A 202 -19.80 -12.15 -4.53
N ASP A 203 -20.79 -11.29 -4.38
CA ASP A 203 -21.74 -11.22 -3.26
C ASP A 203 -21.06 -11.04 -1.90
N LYS A 204 -19.84 -10.47 -1.88
CA LYS A 204 -19.10 -10.12 -0.66
C LYS A 204 -18.97 -8.61 -0.51
N PRO A 205 -18.93 -8.13 0.75
CA PRO A 205 -18.64 -6.74 1.03
C PRO A 205 -17.16 -6.43 0.78
N TYR A 206 -16.85 -5.14 0.60
CA TYR A 206 -15.49 -4.66 0.46
C TYR A 206 -14.82 -4.46 1.82
N PRO A 207 -13.68 -5.11 2.12
CA PRO A 207 -12.91 -4.79 3.31
C PRO A 207 -12.18 -3.46 3.13
N LEU A 208 -12.30 -2.54 4.08
CA LEU A 208 -11.74 -1.20 3.99
C LEU A 208 -10.46 -1.05 4.83
N ALA A 209 -9.63 -2.09 4.91
CA ALA A 209 -8.33 -1.99 5.58
C ALA A 209 -7.44 -0.93 4.92
N ASN A 210 -6.65 -0.21 5.71
CA ASN A 210 -5.81 0.87 5.19
C ASN A 210 -4.44 0.30 4.83
N PHE A 211 -4.13 0.28 3.53
CA PHE A 211 -2.87 -0.27 3.03
C PHE A 211 -1.72 0.75 3.10
N SER A 212 -0.51 0.22 3.25
CA SER A 212 0.71 1.02 3.25
C SER A 212 0.91 1.69 1.89
N ILE A 213 1.23 2.98 1.89
CA ILE A 213 1.71 3.66 0.69
C ILE A 213 3.02 3.04 0.19
N ALA A 214 3.26 3.14 -1.13
CA ALA A 214 4.55 2.88 -1.76
C ALA A 214 5.58 3.92 -1.34
N PHE A 215 6.81 3.49 -1.04
CA PHE A 215 7.88 4.39 -0.65
C PHE A 215 9.26 3.84 -0.99
N ARG A 216 10.23 4.76 -1.05
CA ARG A 216 11.65 4.46 -1.04
C ARG A 216 12.34 5.35 0.00
N LEU A 217 12.90 4.76 1.05
CA LEU A 217 13.47 5.50 2.17
C LEU A 217 14.83 4.92 2.57
N PRO A 218 15.82 5.77 2.91
CA PRO A 218 17.09 5.29 3.46
C PRO A 218 16.91 4.74 4.88
N ALA A 219 17.74 3.78 5.25
CA ALA A 219 18.01 3.46 6.65
C ALA A 219 18.52 4.73 7.34
N GLY A 220 17.93 5.05 8.50
CA GLY A 220 18.12 6.32 9.20
C GLY A 220 17.04 7.37 8.93
N PHE A 221 16.08 7.12 8.03
CA PHE A 221 14.93 8.01 7.86
C PHE A 221 14.15 8.19 9.16
N THR A 222 13.76 9.43 9.46
CA THR A 222 12.81 9.81 10.50
C THR A 222 11.97 10.97 9.96
N GLU A 223 10.65 10.90 10.13
CA GLU A 223 9.69 11.95 9.74
C GLU A 223 9.88 13.26 10.54
#